data_AF-A0A356X4Z8-F1
#
_entry.id   AF-A0A356X4Z8-F1
#
_cell.length_a   1.000
_cell.length_b   1.000
_cell.length_c   1.000
_cell.angle_alpha   90.00
_cell.angle_beta   90.00
_cell.angle_gamma   90.00
#
_symmetry.space_group_name_H-M   'P 1'
#
loop_
_entity.id
_entity.type
_entity.pdbx_description
1 polymer ?
#
loop_
_entity_poly.entity_id
_entity_poly.type
_entity_poly.pdbx_seq_one_letter_code
_entity_poly.pdbx_strand_id
1 'polypeptide(L)'
;MDLEPGERTLIGKKLSEGVNLSPGGKFAAFYVNKNWNLLDIENGTSRNITSNMTVPFYDEDHDYPSRVPDYGIAGWIENDQAVLIYDKYDIWRFPTDFSEPTNITNGEGREAKRIFRVERMNKDWDEPFENNEELLLSSYHDLMKNFGFYSARANRSGVNRLLEEDKKFTFIEKAEEANTVLYKREAYDEFPNIWVANNWKFDRTNKLTNLHEDLKEKWNWGSAELIDWLSVDGKFIQGVVIKPDNYDPNKRYPIMTYYYRFFTNRLHDFNEPKTNHRPVFAQYVSDDYVVFLPDIRFEVGTPGFAATKSLVPGIQKLIEMGIADEDKLGLHGHSWSGYQTAFMVTQTDIFDAAVSGAPVSNMTSAD
;
A
#
# COMPACT_ATOMS: atom_id res chain seq x y z
N MET A 1 32.33 -1.59 9.40
CA MET A 1 33.61 -2.03 9.96
C MET A 1 34.36 -2.62 8.80
N ASP A 2 35.54 -2.10 8.53
CA ASP A 2 36.41 -2.73 7.54
C ASP A 2 36.92 -4.05 8.15
N LEU A 3 36.74 -5.15 7.43
CA LEU A 3 37.03 -6.49 7.94
C LEU A 3 38.52 -6.83 7.85
N GLU A 4 39.30 -6.09 7.05
CA GLU A 4 40.75 -6.32 6.94
C GLU A 4 41.54 -5.63 8.07
N PRO A 5 41.52 -4.30 8.23
CA PRO A 5 42.21 -3.61 9.32
C PRO A 5 41.39 -3.62 10.63
N GLY A 6 40.11 -4.01 10.60
CA GLY A 6 39.22 -3.99 11.77
C GLY A 6 38.73 -2.59 12.16
N GLU A 7 39.01 -1.58 11.34
CA GLU A 7 38.69 -0.19 11.64
C GLU A 7 37.18 0.10 11.51
N ARG A 8 36.72 1.05 12.33
CA ARG A 8 35.31 1.44 12.40
C ARG A 8 35.14 2.91 12.05
N THR A 9 34.59 3.17 10.88
CA THR A 9 34.18 4.50 10.44
C THR A 9 32.68 4.68 10.67
N LEU A 10 32.29 5.83 11.22
CA LEU A 10 30.89 6.17 11.46
C LEU A 10 30.27 6.77 10.19
N ILE A 11 29.30 6.07 9.60
CA ILE A 11 28.60 6.51 8.37
C ILE A 11 27.54 7.57 8.66
N GLY A 12 26.84 7.48 9.79
CA GLY A 12 25.81 8.45 10.15
C GLY A 12 25.32 8.29 11.58
N LYS A 13 24.78 9.37 12.15
CA LYS A 13 24.07 9.35 13.43
C LYS A 13 22.59 9.61 13.20
N LYS A 14 21.75 8.92 13.96
CA LYS A 14 20.30 9.12 13.95
C LYS A 14 19.73 9.01 12.52
N LEU A 15 20.17 8.03 11.74
CA LEU A 15 19.51 7.70 10.48
C LEU A 15 18.10 7.19 10.79
N SER A 16 17.11 7.56 9.97
CA SER A 16 15.73 7.05 10.13
C SER A 16 15.61 5.58 9.76
N GLU A 17 16.47 5.12 8.85
CA GLU A 17 16.54 3.76 8.33
C GLU A 17 17.99 3.23 8.38
N GLY A 18 18.16 1.94 8.05
CA GLY A 18 19.46 1.31 7.92
C GLY A 18 20.28 1.89 6.75
N VAL A 19 21.60 1.63 6.78
CA VAL A 19 22.48 1.90 5.64
C VAL A 19 22.41 0.70 4.69
N ASN A 20 22.26 0.95 3.40
CA ASN A 20 22.27 -0.09 2.37
C ASN A 20 23.63 -0.09 1.67
N LEU A 21 24.42 -1.16 1.86
CA LEU A 21 25.75 -1.30 1.27
C LEU A 21 25.67 -1.82 -0.16
N SER A 22 26.55 -1.34 -1.02
CA SER A 22 26.71 -1.86 -2.37
C SER A 22 27.32 -3.28 -2.34
N PRO A 23 27.07 -4.14 -3.35
CA PRO A 23 27.54 -5.52 -3.37
C PRO A 23 29.04 -5.70 -3.17
N GLY A 24 29.86 -4.81 -3.77
CA GLY A 24 31.31 -4.79 -3.62
C GLY A 24 31.79 -3.97 -2.43
N GLY A 25 30.88 -3.40 -1.63
CA GLY A 25 31.20 -2.63 -0.42
C GLY A 25 31.87 -1.27 -0.66
N LYS A 26 31.90 -0.78 -1.91
CA LYS A 26 32.50 0.52 -2.27
C LYS A 26 31.60 1.71 -1.93
N PHE A 27 30.29 1.49 -1.92
CA PHE A 27 29.33 2.55 -1.66
C PHE A 27 28.32 2.17 -0.57
N ALA A 28 27.76 3.21 0.06
CA ALA A 28 26.66 3.09 1.01
C ALA A 28 25.56 4.10 0.66
N ALA A 29 24.34 3.62 0.43
CA ALA A 29 23.16 4.46 0.29
C ALA A 29 22.46 4.62 1.64
N PHE A 30 22.09 5.84 2.00
CA PHE A 30 21.35 6.11 3.24
C PHE A 30 20.42 7.31 3.10
N TYR A 31 19.28 7.23 3.79
CA TYR A 31 18.25 8.25 3.79
C TYR A 31 18.31 9.12 5.06
N VAL A 32 18.30 10.44 4.87
CA VAL A 32 18.25 11.42 5.96
C VAL A 32 17.65 12.73 5.46
N ASN A 33 16.84 13.38 6.30
CA ASN A 33 16.23 14.68 6.01
C ASN A 33 15.53 14.72 4.64
N LYS A 34 14.66 13.74 4.36
CA LYS A 34 13.87 13.65 3.11
C LYS A 34 14.68 13.41 1.83
N ASN A 35 15.94 12.98 1.97
CA ASN A 35 16.82 12.79 0.84
C ASN A 35 17.69 11.54 0.96
N TRP A 36 17.98 10.94 -0.20
CA TRP A 36 18.98 9.89 -0.32
C TRP A 36 20.37 10.48 -0.53
N ASN A 37 21.34 9.83 0.09
CA ASN A 37 22.75 10.17 0.00
C ASN A 37 23.53 8.91 -0.36
N LEU A 38 24.59 9.09 -1.13
CA LEU A 38 25.55 8.06 -1.48
C LEU A 38 26.89 8.42 -0.84
N LEU A 39 27.44 7.50 -0.05
CA LEU A 39 28.79 7.57 0.50
C LEU A 39 29.71 6.69 -0.35
N ASP A 40 30.76 7.27 -0.91
CA ASP A 40 31.95 6.56 -1.37
C ASP A 40 32.79 6.20 -0.14
N ILE A 41 32.91 4.91 0.14
CA ILE A 41 33.55 4.39 1.35
C ILE A 41 35.07 4.53 1.27
N GLU A 42 35.66 4.36 0.09
CA GLU A 42 37.10 4.43 -0.13
C GLU A 42 37.60 5.87 0.03
N ASN A 43 36.91 6.82 -0.60
CA ASN A 43 37.29 8.23 -0.56
C ASN A 43 36.70 8.99 0.65
N GLY A 44 35.76 8.38 1.37
CA GLY A 44 35.05 9.02 2.49
C GLY A 44 34.18 10.21 2.07
N THR A 45 33.80 10.30 0.79
CA THR A 45 33.02 11.42 0.26
C THR A 45 31.54 11.07 0.21
N SER A 46 30.68 11.95 0.71
CA SER A 46 29.23 11.78 0.69
C SER A 46 28.56 12.84 -0.18
N ARG A 47 27.62 12.40 -1.00
CA ARG A 47 26.83 13.28 -1.87
C ARG A 47 25.35 12.99 -1.72
N ASN A 48 24.56 14.06 -1.61
CA ASN A 48 23.12 13.99 -1.71
C ASN A 48 22.72 13.80 -3.18
N ILE A 49 21.98 12.73 -3.46
CA ILE A 49 21.63 12.33 -4.83
C ILE A 49 20.20 12.72 -5.24
N THR A 50 19.35 13.16 -4.31
CA THR A 50 17.94 13.50 -4.60
C THR A 50 17.58 14.97 -4.36
N SER A 51 18.42 15.76 -3.69
CA SER A 51 18.09 17.14 -3.26
C SER A 51 17.79 18.11 -4.40
N ASN A 52 18.39 17.91 -5.58
CA ASN A 52 18.15 18.74 -6.76
C ASN A 52 17.04 18.19 -7.67
N MET A 53 16.37 17.10 -7.28
CA MET A 53 15.29 16.53 -8.06
C MET A 53 13.98 17.24 -7.77
N THR A 54 13.16 17.40 -8.80
CA THR A 54 11.80 17.95 -8.65
C THR A 54 10.81 16.93 -8.07
N VAL A 55 11.24 15.68 -7.94
CA VAL A 55 10.45 14.55 -7.50
C VAL A 55 10.80 14.20 -6.05
N PRO A 56 9.82 14.03 -5.15
CA PRO A 56 10.08 13.63 -3.77
C PRO A 56 10.37 12.13 -3.65
N PHE A 57 11.35 11.80 -2.80
CA PHE A 57 11.75 10.43 -2.43
C PHE A 57 11.39 10.09 -0.98
N TYR A 58 10.41 10.81 -0.44
CA TYR A 58 9.88 10.66 0.92
C TYR A 58 8.37 10.47 0.85
N ASP A 59 7.78 9.84 1.88
CA ASP A 59 6.35 9.58 1.93
C ASP A 59 5.51 10.87 1.85
N GLU A 60 4.93 11.09 0.67
CA GLU A 60 4.05 12.21 0.32
C GLU A 60 2.72 12.16 1.10
N ASP A 61 2.30 10.98 1.59
CA ASP A 61 1.07 10.82 2.37
C ASP A 61 1.30 10.91 3.89
N HIS A 62 2.53 11.16 4.34
CA HIS A 62 2.88 11.18 5.75
C HIS A 62 2.18 12.31 6.53
N ASP A 63 1.37 11.94 7.52
CA ASP A 63 0.49 12.85 8.27
C ASP A 63 0.47 12.61 9.79
N TYR A 64 1.51 11.95 10.32
CA TYR A 64 1.63 11.55 11.73
C TYR A 64 2.97 12.03 12.35
N PRO A 65 3.08 12.14 13.70
CA PRO A 65 4.20 12.83 14.34
C PRO A 65 5.47 11.96 14.44
N SER A 66 6.04 11.58 13.31
CA SER A 66 7.35 10.94 13.23
C SER A 66 8.25 11.60 12.19
N ARG A 67 9.43 11.02 11.97
CA ARG A 67 10.21 11.36 10.79
C ARG A 67 9.48 10.86 9.55
N VAL A 68 9.59 11.64 8.47
CA VAL A 68 9.00 11.28 7.18
C VAL A 68 9.80 10.11 6.59
N PRO A 69 9.20 8.93 6.42
CA PRO A 69 9.90 7.77 5.86
C PRO A 69 10.21 7.98 4.37
N ASP A 70 11.09 7.16 3.83
CA ASP A 70 11.31 7.01 2.39
C ASP A 70 10.46 5.87 1.80
N TYR A 71 10.61 5.63 0.49
CA TYR A 71 9.93 4.54 -0.22
C TYR A 71 10.79 3.29 -0.41
N GLY A 72 12.03 3.31 0.08
CA GLY A 72 12.99 2.22 0.01
C GLY A 72 13.88 2.21 -1.23
N ILE A 73 14.73 1.20 -1.26
CA ILE A 73 15.63 0.85 -2.37
C ILE A 73 15.12 -0.45 -3.02
N ALA A 74 15.13 -0.51 -4.35
CA ALA A 74 14.80 -1.73 -5.08
C ALA A 74 15.97 -2.73 -5.05
N GLY A 75 17.20 -2.24 -5.19
CA GLY A 75 18.43 -3.01 -5.12
C GLY A 75 19.60 -2.32 -5.81
N TRP A 76 20.76 -2.98 -5.83
CA TRP A 76 21.95 -2.49 -6.52
C TRP A 76 22.11 -3.14 -7.89
N ILE A 77 22.80 -2.43 -8.77
CA ILE A 77 23.36 -2.99 -10.00
C ILE A 77 24.74 -3.57 -9.69
N GLU A 78 25.04 -4.71 -10.32
CA GLU A 78 26.32 -5.42 -10.23
C GLU A 78 27.53 -4.49 -10.38
N ASN A 79 28.67 -4.91 -9.80
CA ASN A 79 29.92 -4.15 -9.83
C ASN A 79 29.81 -2.73 -9.25
N ASP A 80 28.86 -2.51 -8.34
CA ASP A 80 28.58 -1.23 -7.69
C ASP A 80 28.25 -0.09 -8.69
N GLN A 81 27.68 -0.41 -9.87
CA GLN A 81 27.50 0.58 -10.94
C GLN A 81 26.41 1.62 -10.65
N ALA A 82 25.33 1.22 -9.98
CA ALA A 82 24.21 2.09 -9.65
C ALA A 82 23.36 1.49 -8.52
N VAL A 83 22.52 2.33 -7.90
CA VAL A 83 21.45 1.90 -7.00
C VAL A 83 20.09 2.27 -7.59
N LEU A 84 19.12 1.36 -7.44
CA LEU A 84 17.73 1.59 -7.83
C LEU A 84 16.92 2.04 -6.60
N ILE A 85 16.33 3.22 -6.64
CA ILE A 85 15.61 3.85 -5.52
C ILE A 85 14.17 4.15 -5.94
N TYR A 86 13.22 3.91 -5.04
CA TYR A 86 11.82 4.21 -5.27
C TYR A 86 11.51 5.67 -4.96
N ASP A 87 10.74 6.30 -5.84
CA ASP A 87 9.84 7.37 -5.40
C ASP A 87 8.46 6.78 -5.03
N LYS A 88 7.43 7.62 -4.81
CA LYS A 88 6.08 7.10 -4.49
C LYS A 88 5.61 6.08 -5.52
N TYR A 89 5.79 6.38 -6.80
CA TYR A 89 5.21 5.66 -7.92
C TYR A 89 6.24 4.94 -8.80
N ASP A 90 7.37 5.59 -9.07
CA ASP A 90 8.37 5.21 -10.07
C ASP A 90 9.67 4.67 -9.45
N ILE A 91 10.48 4.04 -10.31
CA ILE A 91 11.79 3.48 -9.96
C ILE A 91 12.88 4.28 -10.67
N TRP A 92 13.89 4.72 -9.92
CA TRP A 92 14.98 5.55 -10.42
C TRP A 92 16.33 4.85 -10.28
N ARG A 93 17.15 4.91 -11.33
CA ARG A 93 18.53 4.45 -11.35
C ARG A 93 19.46 5.63 -11.06
N PHE A 94 20.25 5.51 -9.99
CA PHE A 94 21.27 6.47 -9.57
C PHE A 94 22.68 5.88 -9.79
N PRO A 95 23.41 6.33 -10.82
CA PRO A 95 24.78 5.91 -11.07
C PRO A 95 25.74 6.29 -9.93
N THR A 96 26.68 5.41 -9.59
CA THR A 96 27.69 5.68 -8.55
C THR A 96 28.82 6.59 -9.01
N ASP A 97 29.00 6.74 -10.33
CA ASP A 97 29.87 7.76 -10.94
C ASP A 97 29.26 9.17 -10.92
N PHE A 98 28.06 9.31 -10.35
CA PHE A 98 27.28 10.53 -10.25
C PHE A 98 26.92 11.19 -11.59
N SER A 99 26.85 10.41 -12.67
CA SER A 99 26.15 10.81 -13.88
C SER A 99 24.64 10.98 -13.63
N GLU A 100 23.94 11.59 -14.59
CA GLU A 100 22.52 11.95 -14.43
C GLU A 100 21.65 10.73 -14.10
N PRO A 101 20.78 10.82 -13.07
CA PRO A 101 19.87 9.74 -12.73
C PRO A 101 18.80 9.56 -13.80
N THR A 102 18.33 8.33 -13.96
CA THR A 102 17.31 7.98 -14.96
C THR A 102 16.11 7.31 -14.32
N ASN A 103 14.90 7.72 -14.72
CA ASN A 103 13.67 7.04 -14.32
C ASN A 103 13.48 5.82 -15.23
N ILE A 104 13.63 4.61 -14.69
CA ILE A 104 13.54 3.37 -15.48
C ILE A 104 12.09 3.02 -15.83
N THR A 105 11.11 3.54 -15.09
CA THR A 105 9.69 3.41 -15.41
C THR A 105 9.16 4.58 -16.28
N ASN A 106 10.06 5.47 -16.73
CA ASN A 106 9.78 6.58 -17.64
C ASN A 106 8.69 7.57 -17.16
N GLY A 107 8.44 7.64 -15.84
CA GLY A 107 7.41 8.50 -15.26
C GLY A 107 5.99 7.97 -15.40
N GLU A 108 5.79 6.77 -15.97
CA GLU A 108 4.46 6.17 -16.13
C GLU A 108 3.76 6.02 -14.77
N GLY A 109 4.50 5.69 -13.72
CA GLY A 109 3.94 5.52 -12.39
C GLY A 109 3.27 6.80 -11.90
N ARG A 110 3.99 7.94 -11.93
CA ARG A 110 3.45 9.23 -11.49
C ARG A 110 2.32 9.75 -12.35
N GLU A 111 2.38 9.54 -13.66
CA GLU A 111 1.36 9.93 -14.63
C GLU A 111 0.05 9.14 -14.38
N ALA A 112 0.15 7.82 -14.29
CA ALA A 112 -1.00 6.93 -14.12
C ALA A 112 -1.44 6.74 -12.66
N LYS A 113 -0.70 7.29 -11.68
CA LYS A 113 -0.88 7.02 -10.24
C LYS A 113 -0.72 5.53 -9.91
N ARG A 114 0.28 4.90 -10.50
CA ARG A 114 0.62 3.48 -10.33
C ARG A 114 1.92 3.33 -9.56
N ILE A 115 1.86 2.61 -8.45
CA ILE A 115 3.00 2.34 -7.58
C ILE A 115 3.69 1.08 -8.08
N PHE A 116 4.91 1.21 -8.60
CA PHE A 116 5.73 0.09 -9.04
C PHE A 116 6.73 -0.35 -7.97
N ARG A 117 6.82 -1.65 -7.72
CA ARG A 117 7.85 -2.26 -6.87
C ARG A 117 8.43 -3.49 -7.56
N VAL A 118 9.72 -3.74 -7.39
CA VAL A 118 10.39 -4.90 -7.98
C VAL A 118 10.00 -6.16 -7.21
N GLU A 119 9.58 -7.19 -7.94
CA GLU A 119 9.48 -8.55 -7.45
C GLU A 119 10.80 -9.27 -7.73
N ARG A 120 11.46 -9.75 -6.67
CA ARG A 120 12.81 -10.35 -6.76
C ARG A 120 12.83 -11.73 -7.45
N MET A 121 11.67 -12.31 -7.74
CA MET A 121 11.55 -13.67 -8.26
C MET A 121 12.39 -14.65 -7.42
N ASN A 122 13.53 -15.12 -7.93
CA ASN A 122 14.39 -16.10 -7.26
C ASN A 122 15.70 -15.49 -6.74
N LYS A 123 15.84 -14.17 -6.76
CA LYS A 123 17.01 -13.47 -6.23
C LYS A 123 16.81 -13.19 -4.74
N ASP A 124 17.87 -13.39 -3.97
CA ASP A 124 17.91 -12.86 -2.61
C ASP A 124 17.96 -11.32 -2.62
N TRP A 125 17.64 -10.70 -1.48
CA TRP A 125 17.54 -9.23 -1.37
C TRP A 125 18.91 -8.53 -1.45
N ASP A 126 19.99 -9.22 -1.10
CA ASP A 126 21.37 -8.76 -1.18
C ASP A 126 22.04 -9.06 -2.52
N GLU A 127 21.44 -9.92 -3.35
CA GLU A 127 21.92 -10.13 -4.72
C GLU A 127 21.73 -8.87 -5.59
N PRO A 128 22.77 -8.47 -6.35
CA PRO A 128 22.61 -7.40 -7.33
C PRO A 128 21.82 -7.84 -8.56
N PHE A 129 21.28 -6.84 -9.25
CA PHE A 129 20.74 -6.98 -10.59
C PHE A 129 21.86 -6.83 -11.64
N GLU A 130 21.76 -7.56 -12.75
CA GLU A 130 22.59 -7.31 -13.92
C GLU A 130 22.28 -5.93 -14.51
N ASN A 131 23.26 -5.28 -15.16
CA ASN A 131 23.07 -3.92 -15.63
C ASN A 131 21.91 -3.74 -16.62
N ASN A 132 21.58 -4.76 -17.43
CA ASN A 132 20.43 -4.74 -18.34
C ASN A 132 19.35 -5.78 -17.95
N GLU A 133 19.29 -6.16 -16.67
CA GLU A 133 18.33 -7.16 -16.21
C GLU A 133 16.90 -6.73 -16.54
N GLU A 134 16.08 -7.71 -16.90
CA GLU A 134 14.65 -7.50 -17.03
C GLU A 134 13.98 -7.77 -15.69
N LEU A 135 13.35 -6.73 -15.15
CA LEU A 135 12.74 -6.77 -13.84
C LEU A 135 11.26 -7.12 -13.97
N LEU A 136 10.77 -8.01 -13.11
CA LEU A 136 9.34 -8.15 -12.85
C LEU A 136 8.95 -7.08 -11.84
N LEU A 137 7.89 -6.34 -12.13
CA LEU A 137 7.34 -5.32 -11.25
C LEU A 137 5.94 -5.74 -10.80
N SER A 138 5.65 -5.66 -9.51
CA SER A 138 4.28 -5.55 -9.04
C SER A 138 3.82 -4.09 -9.15
N SER A 139 2.52 -3.93 -9.36
CA SER A 139 1.90 -2.62 -9.49
C SER A 139 0.60 -2.54 -8.70
N TYR A 140 0.34 -1.36 -8.15
CA TYR A 140 -0.91 -1.01 -7.48
C TYR A 140 -1.35 0.40 -7.90
N HIS A 141 -2.60 0.55 -8.34
CA HIS A 141 -3.13 1.86 -8.70
C HIS A 141 -3.62 2.60 -7.45
N ASP A 142 -3.01 3.74 -7.14
CA ASP A 142 -3.27 4.52 -5.92
C ASP A 142 -4.68 5.14 -5.86
N LEU A 143 -5.43 5.17 -6.96
CA LEU A 143 -6.81 5.66 -7.02
C LEU A 143 -7.81 4.54 -7.30
N MET A 144 -7.58 3.77 -8.37
CA MET A 144 -8.48 2.68 -8.80
C MET A 144 -8.33 1.40 -7.99
N LYS A 145 -7.23 1.25 -7.23
CA LYS A 145 -6.93 0.13 -6.32
C LYS A 145 -6.71 -1.22 -6.99
N ASN A 146 -6.77 -1.28 -8.32
CA ASN A 146 -6.46 -2.45 -9.11
C ASN A 146 -4.95 -2.79 -9.07
N PHE A 147 -4.62 -4.07 -9.18
CA PHE A 147 -3.24 -4.56 -9.16
C PHE A 147 -2.84 -5.14 -10.51
N GLY A 148 -1.53 -5.28 -10.72
CA GLY A 148 -0.99 -5.92 -11.91
C GLY A 148 0.48 -6.23 -11.82
N PHE A 149 0.98 -6.94 -12.84
CA PHE A 149 2.39 -7.19 -13.09
C PHE A 149 2.84 -6.48 -14.35
N TYR A 150 4.03 -5.88 -14.29
CA TYR A 150 4.68 -5.15 -15.36
C TYR A 150 6.12 -5.63 -15.50
N SER A 151 6.79 -5.23 -16.58
CA SER A 151 8.25 -5.43 -16.70
C SER A 151 8.97 -4.16 -17.11
N ALA A 152 10.19 -4.00 -16.62
CA ALA A 152 11.09 -2.91 -16.95
C ALA A 152 12.51 -3.44 -17.18
N ARG A 153 13.40 -2.60 -17.70
CA ARG A 153 14.83 -2.93 -17.84
C ARG A 153 15.65 -2.02 -16.95
N ALA A 154 16.60 -2.60 -16.21
CA ALA A 154 17.37 -1.88 -15.19
C ALA A 154 18.17 -0.67 -15.71
N ASN A 155 18.49 -0.61 -17.01
CA ASN A 155 19.21 0.51 -17.65
C ASN A 155 18.44 1.18 -18.80
N ARG A 156 17.16 0.88 -18.99
CA ARG A 156 16.36 1.46 -20.07
C ARG A 156 14.99 1.89 -19.55
N SER A 157 14.65 3.14 -19.81
CA SER A 157 13.35 3.71 -19.47
C SER A 157 12.21 3.06 -20.25
N GLY A 158 11.14 2.73 -19.55
CA GLY A 158 9.88 2.23 -20.08
C GLY A 158 9.43 0.95 -19.37
N VAL A 159 8.12 0.74 -19.34
CA VAL A 159 7.53 -0.49 -18.81
C VAL A 159 6.64 -1.16 -19.85
N ASN A 160 6.41 -2.46 -19.67
CA ASN A 160 5.43 -3.23 -20.42
C ASN A 160 4.46 -3.88 -19.45
N ARG A 161 3.16 -3.65 -19.64
CA ARG A 161 2.11 -4.33 -18.88
C ARG A 161 2.06 -5.82 -19.24
N LEU A 162 2.06 -6.67 -18.23
CA LEU A 162 2.02 -8.14 -18.38
C LEU A 162 0.63 -8.69 -18.02
N LEU A 163 0.12 -8.29 -16.86
CA LEU A 163 -1.20 -8.69 -16.35
C LEU A 163 -1.76 -7.55 -15.49
N GLU A 164 -3.04 -7.24 -15.62
CA GLU A 164 -3.69 -6.22 -14.79
C GLU A 164 -5.20 -6.47 -14.77
N GLU A 165 -5.79 -6.50 -13.58
CA GLU A 165 -7.22 -6.72 -13.38
C GLU A 165 -7.68 -5.90 -12.17
N ASP A 166 -8.99 -5.64 -12.04
CA ASP A 166 -9.64 -5.07 -10.84
C ASP A 166 -9.72 -6.13 -9.73
N LYS A 167 -8.53 -6.63 -9.35
CA LYS A 167 -8.27 -7.70 -8.41
C LYS A 167 -6.93 -7.44 -7.75
N LYS A 168 -6.65 -8.16 -6.67
CA LYS A 168 -5.35 -8.19 -6.03
C LYS A 168 -4.57 -9.41 -6.47
N PHE A 169 -3.30 -9.19 -6.80
CA PHE A 169 -2.34 -10.23 -7.09
C PHE A 169 -1.27 -10.28 -6.00
N THR A 170 -0.88 -11.48 -5.59
CA THR A 170 0.29 -11.69 -4.73
C THR A 170 1.23 -12.67 -5.44
N PHE A 171 2.42 -12.21 -5.82
CA PHE A 171 3.46 -13.09 -6.32
C PHE A 171 3.84 -14.11 -5.23
N ILE A 172 3.99 -15.38 -5.60
CA ILE A 172 4.45 -16.42 -4.67
C ILE A 172 5.91 -16.74 -4.98
N GLU A 173 6.16 -17.28 -6.18
CA GLU A 173 7.47 -17.83 -6.51
C GLU A 173 7.60 -18.06 -8.02
N LYS A 174 8.83 -18.04 -8.54
CA LYS A 174 9.16 -18.52 -9.88
C LYS A 174 9.89 -19.86 -9.77
N ALA A 175 9.57 -20.83 -10.62
CA ALA A 175 10.32 -22.09 -10.66
C ALA A 175 11.81 -21.84 -10.93
N GLU A 176 12.70 -22.56 -10.23
CA GLU A 176 14.16 -22.45 -10.40
C GLU A 176 14.58 -22.84 -11.81
N GLU A 177 14.12 -24.01 -12.29
CA GLU A 177 14.53 -24.60 -13.57
C GLU A 177 13.55 -24.33 -14.72
N ALA A 178 12.54 -23.46 -14.51
CA ALA A 178 11.55 -23.11 -15.54
C ALA A 178 11.14 -21.64 -15.46
N ASN A 179 10.49 -21.14 -16.53
CA ASN A 179 9.96 -19.77 -16.52
C ASN A 179 8.63 -19.63 -15.78
N THR A 180 8.01 -20.74 -15.41
CA THR A 180 6.72 -20.82 -14.72
C THR A 180 6.71 -20.04 -13.41
N VAL A 181 5.60 -19.34 -13.13
CA VAL A 181 5.39 -18.62 -11.86
C VAL A 181 4.11 -19.04 -11.18
N LEU A 182 4.13 -19.04 -9.84
CA LEU A 182 2.97 -19.16 -8.98
C LEU A 182 2.60 -17.79 -8.41
N TYR A 183 1.30 -17.52 -8.36
CA TYR A 183 0.76 -16.30 -7.76
C TYR A 183 -0.65 -16.56 -7.21
N LYS A 184 -1.13 -15.69 -6.33
CA LYS A 184 -2.53 -15.65 -5.89
C LYS A 184 -3.27 -14.54 -6.63
N ARG A 185 -4.55 -14.77 -6.89
CA ARG A 185 -5.50 -13.77 -7.35
C ARG A 185 -6.67 -13.76 -6.39
N GLU A 186 -7.05 -12.58 -5.92
CA GLU A 186 -8.16 -12.40 -4.99
C GLU A 186 -8.96 -11.14 -5.30
N ALA A 187 -10.20 -11.14 -4.84
CA ALA A 187 -11.08 -9.99 -4.74
C ALA A 187 -11.88 -10.15 -3.44
N TYR A 188 -12.67 -9.13 -3.06
CA TYR A 188 -13.53 -9.24 -1.88
C TYR A 188 -14.42 -10.51 -1.91
N ASP A 189 -14.90 -10.88 -3.09
CA ASP A 189 -15.77 -12.03 -3.36
C ASP A 189 -15.07 -13.18 -4.12
N GLU A 190 -13.75 -13.15 -4.23
CA GLU A 190 -12.95 -14.23 -4.83
C GLU A 190 -11.88 -14.70 -3.84
N PHE A 191 -12.01 -15.94 -3.35
CA PHE A 191 -11.02 -16.55 -2.46
C PHE A 191 -9.63 -16.57 -3.14
N PRO A 192 -8.53 -16.32 -2.39
CA PRO A 192 -7.16 -16.23 -2.90
C PRO A 192 -6.61 -17.59 -3.36
N ASN A 193 -7.18 -18.12 -4.44
CA ASN A 193 -6.75 -19.36 -5.07
C ASN A 193 -5.38 -19.20 -5.73
N ILE A 194 -4.65 -20.32 -5.84
CA ILE A 194 -3.35 -20.36 -6.48
C ILE A 194 -3.54 -20.45 -8.00
N TRP A 195 -2.80 -19.61 -8.71
CA TRP A 195 -2.69 -19.58 -10.14
C TRP A 195 -1.26 -19.90 -10.57
N VAL A 196 -1.15 -20.47 -11.77
CA VAL A 196 0.13 -20.69 -12.44
C VAL A 196 0.14 -19.95 -13.76
N ALA A 197 1.24 -19.29 -14.09
CA ALA A 197 1.51 -18.84 -15.43
C ALA A 197 2.64 -19.65 -16.05
N ASN A 198 2.54 -19.96 -17.34
CA ASN A 198 3.54 -20.74 -18.07
C ASN A 198 4.91 -20.03 -18.18
N ASN A 199 4.93 -18.71 -18.00
CA ASN A 199 6.13 -17.93 -17.84
C ASN A 199 5.88 -16.73 -16.90
N TRP A 200 6.96 -16.10 -16.45
CA TRP A 200 6.93 -14.89 -15.62
C TRP A 200 6.39 -13.64 -16.36
N LYS A 201 6.13 -13.75 -17.67
CA LYS A 201 5.44 -12.75 -18.48
C LYS A 201 3.92 -12.87 -18.45
N PHE A 202 3.39 -13.89 -17.78
CA PHE A 202 1.94 -14.12 -17.63
C PHE A 202 1.22 -14.36 -18.97
N ASP A 203 1.90 -14.85 -20.02
CA ASP A 203 1.32 -15.04 -21.36
C ASP A 203 0.11 -15.99 -21.36
N ARG A 204 0.15 -17.02 -20.52
CA ARG A 204 -0.97 -17.95 -20.30
C ARG A 204 -1.06 -18.32 -18.83
N THR A 205 -2.23 -18.10 -18.24
CA THR A 205 -2.51 -18.34 -16.84
C THR A 205 -3.56 -19.44 -16.67
N ASN A 206 -3.43 -20.24 -15.60
CA ASN A 206 -4.40 -21.27 -15.23
C ASN A 206 -4.59 -21.27 -13.72
N LYS A 207 -5.84 -21.41 -13.26
CA LYS A 207 -6.15 -21.59 -11.84
C LYS A 207 -5.84 -23.04 -11.43
N LEU A 208 -5.06 -23.23 -10.36
CA LEU A 208 -4.67 -24.54 -9.85
C LEU A 208 -5.57 -25.04 -8.73
N THR A 209 -6.12 -24.15 -7.90
CA THR A 209 -7.00 -24.51 -6.78
C THR A 209 -8.40 -23.94 -6.98
N ASN A 210 -9.41 -24.63 -6.46
CA ASN A 210 -10.82 -24.24 -6.55
C ASN A 210 -11.45 -24.23 -5.15
N LEU A 211 -10.89 -23.44 -4.24
CA LEU A 211 -11.40 -23.29 -2.88
C LEU A 211 -12.46 -22.18 -2.85
N HIS A 212 -13.57 -22.46 -2.16
CA HIS A 212 -14.64 -21.48 -1.90
C HIS A 212 -15.20 -20.80 -3.18
N GLU A 213 -15.41 -21.57 -4.25
CA GLU A 213 -15.99 -21.05 -5.50
C GLU A 213 -17.51 -20.78 -5.38
N ASP A 214 -18.15 -21.32 -4.36
CA ASP A 214 -19.60 -21.28 -4.15
C ASP A 214 -20.04 -20.29 -3.05
N LEU A 215 -19.18 -19.29 -2.74
CA LEU A 215 -19.46 -18.31 -1.68
C LEU A 215 -20.82 -17.63 -1.84
N LYS A 216 -21.10 -17.09 -3.04
CA LYS A 216 -22.35 -16.38 -3.34
C LYS A 216 -23.57 -17.29 -3.45
N GLU A 217 -23.37 -18.59 -3.66
CA GLU A 217 -24.46 -19.57 -3.67
C GLU A 217 -24.90 -19.93 -2.24
N LYS A 218 -23.97 -19.86 -1.28
CA LYS A 218 -24.20 -20.21 0.12
C LYS A 218 -24.56 -19.03 1.01
N TRP A 219 -24.00 -17.85 0.72
CA TRP A 219 -24.11 -16.67 1.55
C TRP A 219 -24.37 -15.43 0.71
N ASN A 220 -25.05 -14.46 1.32
CA ASN A 220 -25.14 -13.11 0.79
C ASN A 220 -23.80 -12.41 1.09
N TRP A 221 -22.79 -12.71 0.27
CA TRP A 221 -21.39 -12.36 0.51
C TRP A 221 -21.12 -10.89 0.21
N GLY A 222 -21.75 -10.42 -0.87
CA GLY A 222 -21.71 -9.05 -1.33
C GLY A 222 -20.63 -8.75 -2.36
N SER A 223 -20.54 -7.46 -2.69
CA SER A 223 -19.58 -6.88 -3.63
C SER A 223 -19.04 -5.56 -3.09
N ALA A 224 -17.77 -5.30 -3.34
CA ALA A 224 -17.06 -4.10 -2.88
C ALA A 224 -16.89 -3.09 -4.03
N GLU A 225 -17.18 -1.82 -3.77
CA GLU A 225 -16.97 -0.71 -4.70
C GLU A 225 -16.29 0.47 -4.01
N LEU A 226 -15.62 1.32 -4.80
CA LEU A 226 -15.08 2.58 -4.30
C LEU A 226 -16.13 3.68 -4.37
N ILE A 227 -16.13 4.54 -3.37
CA ILE A 227 -16.76 5.85 -3.42
C ILE A 227 -15.74 6.92 -3.05
N ASP A 228 -16.00 8.15 -3.48
CA ASP A 228 -15.20 9.32 -3.15
C ASP A 228 -16.05 10.49 -2.67
N TRP A 229 -15.42 11.33 -1.86
CA TRP A 229 -15.98 12.56 -1.34
C TRP A 229 -14.87 13.55 -0.97
N LEU A 230 -15.28 14.77 -0.62
CA LEU A 230 -14.40 15.76 -0.01
C LEU A 230 -14.62 15.81 1.49
N SER A 231 -13.54 15.83 2.27
CA SER A 231 -13.59 16.17 3.68
C SER A 231 -14.15 17.58 3.88
N VAL A 232 -14.47 17.94 5.13
CA VAL A 232 -14.98 19.29 5.48
C VAL A 232 -14.05 20.42 5.00
N ASP A 233 -12.74 20.17 4.95
CA ASP A 233 -11.71 21.11 4.48
C ASP A 233 -11.31 20.91 3.01
N GLY A 234 -12.09 20.16 2.22
CA GLY A 234 -11.91 20.03 0.78
C GLY A 234 -10.83 19.04 0.35
N LYS A 235 -10.32 18.18 1.24
CA LYS A 235 -9.37 17.13 0.86
C LYS A 235 -10.11 15.96 0.23
N PHE A 236 -9.54 15.40 -0.83
CA PHE A 236 -10.06 14.19 -1.47
C PHE A 236 -9.91 12.98 -0.55
N ILE A 237 -11.01 12.26 -0.33
CA ILE A 237 -11.08 11.04 0.47
C ILE A 237 -11.81 9.96 -0.36
N GLN A 238 -11.40 8.70 -0.19
CA GLN A 238 -12.08 7.54 -0.76
C GLN A 238 -12.52 6.58 0.35
N GLY A 239 -13.42 5.67 0.03
CA GLY A 239 -13.85 4.60 0.91
C GLY A 239 -14.33 3.40 0.13
N VAL A 240 -14.33 2.23 0.76
CA VAL A 240 -14.93 1.02 0.20
C VAL A 240 -16.34 0.87 0.75
N VAL A 241 -17.30 0.64 -0.13
CA VAL A 241 -18.68 0.26 0.23
C VAL A 241 -18.87 -1.19 -0.16
N ILE A 242 -19.25 -2.01 0.79
CA ILE A 242 -19.56 -3.43 0.56
C ILE A 242 -21.07 -3.59 0.66
N LYS A 243 -21.70 -3.91 -0.46
CA LYS A 243 -23.14 -4.11 -0.58
C LYS A 243 -23.47 -5.59 -0.61
N PRO A 244 -24.61 -6.01 -0.06
CA PRO A 244 -25.06 -7.38 -0.20
C PRO A 244 -25.37 -7.76 -1.66
N ASP A 245 -25.28 -9.04 -2.00
CA ASP A 245 -25.58 -9.55 -3.34
C ASP A 245 -27.06 -9.35 -3.71
N ASN A 246 -27.95 -9.32 -2.71
CA ASN A 246 -29.38 -8.99 -2.85
C ASN A 246 -29.69 -7.49 -2.72
N TYR A 247 -28.71 -6.60 -2.93
CA TYR A 247 -28.89 -5.15 -2.79
C TYR A 247 -30.04 -4.61 -3.68
N ASP A 248 -30.96 -3.87 -3.06
CA ASP A 248 -32.06 -3.16 -3.71
C ASP A 248 -31.77 -1.65 -3.69
N PRO A 249 -31.57 -1.00 -4.85
CA PRO A 249 -31.29 0.43 -4.91
C PRO A 249 -32.42 1.33 -4.39
N ASN A 250 -33.63 0.79 -4.17
CA ASN A 250 -34.77 1.52 -3.60
C ASN A 250 -34.86 1.38 -2.07
N LYS A 251 -34.04 0.52 -1.45
CA LYS A 251 -33.97 0.32 -0.01
C LYS A 251 -32.80 1.12 0.58
N ARG A 252 -33.02 1.71 1.75
CA ARG A 252 -31.95 2.25 2.60
C ARG A 252 -31.49 1.18 3.58
N TYR A 253 -30.18 1.11 3.82
CA TYR A 253 -29.54 0.05 4.60
C TYR A 253 -28.92 0.60 5.89
N PRO A 254 -28.95 -0.17 6.98
CA PRO A 254 -28.11 0.14 8.13
C PRO A 254 -26.63 0.06 7.75
N ILE A 255 -25.82 1.01 8.22
CA ILE A 255 -24.40 1.10 7.88
C ILE A 255 -23.54 0.60 9.04
N MET A 256 -22.62 -0.32 8.75
CA MET A 256 -21.54 -0.68 9.67
C MET A 256 -20.22 -0.07 9.19
N THR A 257 -19.79 1.02 9.82
CA THR A 257 -18.53 1.71 9.47
C THR A 257 -17.36 1.12 10.24
N TYR A 258 -16.34 0.59 9.55
CA TYR A 258 -15.09 0.12 10.16
C TYR A 258 -13.89 0.81 9.52
N TYR A 259 -13.00 1.43 10.32
CA TYR A 259 -11.99 2.34 9.78
C TYR A 259 -10.67 2.32 10.57
N TYR A 260 -9.61 2.87 9.97
CA TYR A 260 -8.34 3.14 10.67
C TYR A 260 -7.59 4.33 10.08
N ARG A 261 -6.90 4.13 8.95
CA ARG A 261 -6.23 5.17 8.16
C ARG A 261 -6.63 4.99 6.71
N PHE A 262 -5.84 4.30 5.87
CA PHE A 262 -6.24 3.95 4.51
C PHE A 262 -6.75 2.51 4.46
N PHE A 263 -8.05 2.33 4.21
CA PHE A 263 -8.69 1.04 4.03
C PHE A 263 -9.12 0.79 2.59
N THR A 264 -9.05 1.78 1.71
CA THR A 264 -9.33 1.59 0.28
C THR A 264 -8.32 0.69 -0.41
N ASN A 265 -7.11 0.53 0.16
CA ASN A 265 -6.16 -0.50 -0.25
C ASN A 265 -6.68 -1.94 -0.04
N ARG A 266 -7.78 -2.12 0.71
CA ARG A 266 -8.44 -3.40 0.96
C ARG A 266 -9.61 -3.68 0.02
N LEU A 267 -9.83 -2.87 -1.02
CA LEU A 267 -10.94 -3.04 -1.96
C LEU A 267 -11.06 -4.48 -2.48
N HIS A 268 -9.92 -5.11 -2.76
CA HIS A 268 -9.84 -6.47 -3.30
C HIS A 268 -9.37 -7.51 -2.28
N ASP A 269 -9.22 -7.15 -1.00
CA ASP A 269 -8.80 -8.13 0.00
C ASP A 269 -9.93 -9.13 0.29
N PHE A 270 -9.62 -10.42 0.17
CA PHE A 270 -10.52 -11.45 0.66
C PHE A 270 -10.50 -11.48 2.19
N ASN A 271 -11.59 -11.03 2.82
CA ASN A 271 -11.68 -10.94 4.28
C ASN A 271 -12.19 -12.26 4.86
N GLU A 272 -11.27 -13.18 5.15
CA GLU A 272 -11.58 -14.47 5.78
C GLU A 272 -12.41 -14.31 7.07
N PRO A 273 -13.62 -14.91 7.14
CA PRO A 273 -14.43 -14.91 8.35
C PRO A 273 -13.72 -15.63 9.50
N LYS A 274 -13.42 -14.90 10.57
CA LYS A 274 -12.84 -15.48 11.79
C LYS A 274 -13.23 -14.70 13.03
N THR A 275 -13.39 -15.41 14.13
CA THR A 275 -13.67 -14.81 15.44
C THR A 275 -12.44 -14.07 15.95
N ASN A 276 -12.45 -12.74 15.90
CA ASN A 276 -11.41 -11.88 16.46
C ASN A 276 -11.98 -10.52 16.90
N HIS A 277 -11.11 -9.55 17.19
CA HIS A 277 -11.48 -8.19 17.63
C HIS A 277 -11.91 -7.24 16.50
N ARG A 278 -12.08 -7.74 15.27
CA ARG A 278 -12.52 -6.99 14.08
C ARG A 278 -13.89 -7.52 13.62
N PRO A 279 -14.72 -6.68 12.98
CA PRO A 279 -16.01 -7.15 12.47
C PRO A 279 -15.80 -8.13 11.30
N VAL A 280 -16.65 -9.16 11.24
CA VAL A 280 -16.70 -10.10 10.12
C VAL A 280 -17.61 -9.50 9.04
N PHE A 281 -17.04 -8.92 7.99
CA PHE A 281 -17.82 -8.17 6.99
C PHE A 281 -18.92 -9.02 6.33
N ALA A 282 -18.61 -10.25 5.93
CA ALA A 282 -19.57 -11.17 5.33
C ALA A 282 -20.79 -11.46 6.24
N GLN A 283 -20.62 -11.43 7.57
CA GLN A 283 -21.74 -11.58 8.51
C GLN A 283 -22.66 -10.36 8.46
N TYR A 284 -22.10 -9.15 8.57
CA TYR A 284 -22.88 -7.91 8.50
C TYR A 284 -23.63 -7.79 7.17
N VAL A 285 -22.95 -8.12 6.06
CA VAL A 285 -23.57 -8.12 4.73
C VAL A 285 -24.69 -9.16 4.65
N SER A 286 -24.49 -10.36 5.21
CA SER A 286 -25.54 -11.39 5.29
C SER A 286 -26.73 -11.00 6.17
N ASP A 287 -26.51 -10.14 7.15
CA ASP A 287 -27.54 -9.57 8.03
C ASP A 287 -28.16 -8.27 7.46
N ASP A 288 -28.04 -8.04 6.15
CA ASP A 288 -28.60 -6.88 5.44
C ASP A 288 -28.01 -5.51 5.88
N TYR A 289 -26.75 -5.47 6.30
CA TYR A 289 -25.99 -4.22 6.45
C TYR A 289 -25.18 -3.90 5.19
N VAL A 290 -24.94 -2.61 4.98
CA VAL A 290 -23.84 -2.16 4.11
C VAL A 290 -22.63 -1.88 4.99
N VAL A 291 -21.48 -2.46 4.65
CA VAL A 291 -20.22 -2.19 5.36
C VAL A 291 -19.48 -1.06 4.67
N PHE A 292 -19.03 -0.08 5.45
CA PHE A 292 -18.30 1.08 4.94
C PHE A 292 -16.90 1.15 5.54
N LEU A 293 -15.88 1.22 4.67
CA LEU A 293 -14.48 1.28 5.03
C LEU A 293 -13.86 2.59 4.51
N PRO A 294 -14.06 3.72 5.20
CA PRO A 294 -13.54 5.01 4.77
C PRO A 294 -12.03 5.12 5.01
N ASP A 295 -11.36 5.85 4.12
CA ASP A 295 -10.05 6.40 4.41
C ASP A 295 -10.15 7.58 5.38
N ILE A 296 -9.16 7.70 6.25
CA ILE A 296 -8.98 8.77 7.20
C ILE A 296 -7.62 9.41 6.99
N ARG A 297 -7.62 10.72 6.79
CA ARG A 297 -6.41 11.55 6.79
C ARG A 297 -6.21 12.10 8.20
N PHE A 298 -4.99 11.97 8.73
CA PHE A 298 -4.65 12.49 10.05
C PHE A 298 -4.13 13.91 9.96
N GLU A 299 -4.12 14.58 11.12
CA GLU A 299 -3.46 15.85 11.31
C GLU A 299 -2.71 15.86 12.63
N VAL A 300 -1.43 16.22 12.56
CA VAL A 300 -0.57 16.29 13.73
C VAL A 300 -1.16 17.26 14.75
N GLY A 301 -1.33 16.77 15.98
CA GLY A 301 -1.90 17.52 17.10
C GLY A 301 -3.43 17.54 17.18
N THR A 302 -4.15 17.14 16.13
CA THR A 302 -5.63 17.12 16.12
C THR A 302 -6.26 15.85 15.53
N PRO A 303 -5.77 14.64 15.87
CA PRO A 303 -6.16 13.39 15.20
C PRO A 303 -7.65 13.04 15.33
N GLY A 304 -8.31 13.39 16.44
CA GLY A 304 -9.74 13.19 16.62
C GLY A 304 -10.59 14.02 15.65
N PHE A 305 -10.33 15.33 15.58
CA PHE A 305 -11.00 16.23 14.63
C PHE A 305 -10.74 15.83 13.17
N ALA A 306 -9.49 15.44 12.88
CA ALA A 306 -9.10 14.95 11.56
C ALA A 306 -9.89 13.71 11.13
N ALA A 307 -10.14 12.79 12.06
CA ALA A 307 -10.99 11.62 11.82
C ALA A 307 -12.44 12.03 11.54
N THR A 308 -13.04 12.87 12.37
CA THR A 308 -14.43 13.33 12.21
C THR A 308 -14.64 14.02 10.87
N LYS A 309 -13.75 14.95 10.48
CA LYS A 309 -13.88 15.68 9.21
C LYS A 309 -13.64 14.83 7.97
N SER A 310 -12.91 13.72 8.10
CA SER A 310 -12.71 12.75 7.01
C SER A 310 -13.93 11.84 6.87
N LEU A 311 -14.45 11.30 7.99
CA LEU A 311 -15.45 10.24 7.99
C LEU A 311 -16.88 10.73 7.81
N VAL A 312 -17.29 11.78 8.54
CA VAL A 312 -18.70 12.22 8.59
C VAL A 312 -19.22 12.63 7.20
N PRO A 313 -18.49 13.39 6.37
CA PRO A 313 -18.93 13.67 5.00
C PRO A 313 -19.10 12.41 4.13
N GLY A 314 -18.34 11.34 4.41
CA GLY A 314 -18.51 10.04 3.74
C GLY A 314 -19.84 9.37 4.10
N ILE A 315 -20.28 9.46 5.36
CA ILE A 315 -21.61 8.99 5.79
C ILE A 315 -22.72 9.81 5.12
N GLN A 316 -22.57 11.14 5.10
CA GLN A 316 -23.51 12.03 4.42
C GLN A 316 -23.62 11.68 2.93
N LYS A 317 -22.48 11.42 2.28
CA LYS A 317 -22.44 10.95 0.89
C LYS A 317 -23.24 9.65 0.68
N LEU A 318 -23.14 8.69 1.60
CA LEU A 318 -23.93 7.46 1.52
C LEU A 318 -25.44 7.71 1.68
N ILE A 319 -25.84 8.66 2.52
CA ILE A 319 -27.25 9.08 2.69
C ILE A 319 -27.75 9.74 1.41
N GLU A 320 -26.98 10.67 0.84
CA GLU A 320 -27.29 11.38 -0.40
C GLU A 320 -27.40 10.45 -1.62
N MET A 321 -26.47 9.50 -1.74
CA MET A 321 -26.52 8.45 -2.76
C MET A 321 -27.69 7.49 -2.54
N GLY A 322 -28.28 7.52 -1.35
CA GLY A 322 -29.40 6.72 -1.02
C GLY A 322 -29.09 5.28 -0.64
N ILE A 323 -27.89 5.05 -0.17
CA ILE A 323 -27.44 3.76 0.34
C ILE A 323 -27.81 3.65 1.83
N ALA A 324 -27.51 4.68 2.61
CA ALA A 324 -27.64 4.66 4.06
C ALA A 324 -29.04 5.04 4.54
N ASP A 325 -29.50 4.33 5.56
CA ASP A 325 -30.60 4.73 6.44
C ASP A 325 -30.02 5.66 7.52
N GLU A 326 -30.49 6.91 7.56
CA GLU A 326 -29.92 7.95 8.43
C GLU A 326 -30.14 7.69 9.92
N ASP A 327 -31.13 6.85 10.27
CA ASP A 327 -31.46 6.45 11.65
C ASP A 327 -30.84 5.08 12.04
N LYS A 328 -29.90 4.54 11.23
CA LYS A 328 -29.25 3.25 11.49
C LYS A 328 -27.76 3.25 11.13
N LEU A 329 -26.99 4.07 11.83
CA LEU A 329 -25.58 4.30 11.58
C LEU A 329 -24.71 3.74 12.71
N GLY A 330 -23.90 2.73 12.40
CA GLY A 330 -22.94 2.11 13.30
C GLY A 330 -21.50 2.56 13.03
N LEU A 331 -20.72 2.72 14.11
CA LEU A 331 -19.30 3.10 14.07
C LEU A 331 -18.45 2.08 14.84
N HIS A 332 -17.40 1.53 14.24
CA HIS A 332 -16.50 0.58 14.90
C HIS A 332 -15.04 0.93 14.59
N GLY A 333 -14.27 1.26 15.62
CA GLY A 333 -12.82 1.42 15.55
C GLY A 333 -12.09 0.54 16.57
N HIS A 334 -10.85 0.16 16.26
CA HIS A 334 -9.96 -0.59 17.13
C HIS A 334 -8.59 0.10 17.26
N SER A 335 -7.97 0.04 18.46
CA SER A 335 -6.66 0.67 18.75
C SER A 335 -6.69 2.19 18.52
N TRP A 336 -5.88 2.73 17.60
CA TRP A 336 -5.89 4.17 17.29
C TRP A 336 -7.26 4.67 16.82
N SER A 337 -7.96 3.89 16.01
CA SER A 337 -9.34 4.21 15.61
C SER A 337 -10.37 3.99 16.72
N GLY A 338 -10.01 3.24 17.77
CA GLY A 338 -10.80 3.18 19.00
C GLY A 338 -10.81 4.53 19.72
N TYR A 339 -9.64 5.17 19.84
CA TYR A 339 -9.56 6.57 20.32
C TYR A 339 -10.42 7.50 19.46
N GLN A 340 -10.31 7.40 18.14
CA GLN A 340 -11.10 8.22 17.21
C GLN A 340 -12.60 7.98 17.36
N THR A 341 -13.02 6.74 17.61
CA THR A 341 -14.43 6.38 17.84
C THR A 341 -14.93 7.03 19.12
N ALA A 342 -14.20 6.88 20.23
CA ALA A 342 -14.55 7.49 21.50
C ALA A 342 -14.57 9.02 21.42
N PHE A 343 -13.68 9.63 20.62
CA PHE A 343 -13.69 11.07 20.37
C PHE A 343 -14.91 11.47 19.52
N MET A 344 -15.15 10.79 18.40
CA MET A 344 -16.15 11.19 17.40
C MET A 344 -17.57 11.23 17.95
N VAL A 345 -17.95 10.30 18.83
CA VAL A 345 -19.27 10.30 19.49
C VAL A 345 -19.49 11.47 20.45
N THR A 346 -18.44 12.23 20.80
CA THR A 346 -18.57 13.49 21.55
C THR A 346 -18.74 14.70 20.64
N GLN A 347 -18.44 14.55 19.35
CA GLN A 347 -18.46 15.63 18.35
C GLN A 347 -19.72 15.61 17.49
N THR A 348 -20.40 14.47 17.41
CA THR A 348 -21.62 14.29 16.63
C THR A 348 -22.49 13.20 17.25
N ASP A 349 -23.79 13.30 17.00
CA ASP A 349 -24.85 12.41 17.47
C ASP A 349 -25.45 11.54 16.34
N ILE A 350 -24.88 11.55 15.13
CA ILE A 350 -25.43 10.81 13.98
C ILE A 350 -25.31 9.28 14.09
N PHE A 351 -24.55 8.75 15.05
CA PHE A 351 -24.31 7.30 15.17
C PHE A 351 -25.18 6.68 16.27
N ASP A 352 -26.05 5.74 15.89
CA ASP A 352 -26.93 4.99 16.80
C ASP A 352 -26.16 4.01 17.69
N ALA A 353 -25.02 3.50 17.21
CA ALA A 353 -24.17 2.57 17.95
C ALA A 353 -22.69 2.79 17.67
N ALA A 354 -21.87 2.69 18.71
CA ALA A 354 -20.42 2.80 18.59
C ALA A 354 -19.68 1.68 19.34
N VAL A 355 -18.71 1.05 18.67
CA VAL A 355 -17.79 0.06 19.24
C VAL A 355 -16.37 0.64 19.22
N SER A 356 -15.88 0.97 20.40
CA SER A 356 -14.52 1.47 20.62
C SER A 356 -13.64 0.37 21.21
N GLY A 357 -12.99 -0.42 20.36
CA GLY A 357 -12.13 -1.54 20.76
C GLY A 357 -10.72 -1.10 21.13
N ALA A 358 -10.22 -1.56 22.29
CA ALA A 358 -8.87 -1.26 22.81
C ALA A 358 -8.42 0.20 22.60
N PRO A 359 -9.24 1.21 22.96
CA PRO A 359 -8.96 2.60 22.63
C PRO A 359 -7.74 3.12 23.38
N VAL A 360 -6.96 3.97 22.71
CA VAL A 360 -5.98 4.82 23.38
C VAL A 360 -6.72 5.92 24.14
N SER A 361 -7.11 5.64 25.38
CA SER A 361 -7.95 6.54 26.19
C SER A 361 -7.15 7.65 26.89
N ASN A 362 -5.84 7.48 27.04
CA ASN A 362 -4.93 8.47 27.60
C ASN A 362 -3.61 8.47 26.81
N MET A 363 -3.34 9.59 26.12
CA MET A 363 -2.17 9.75 25.25
C MET A 363 -0.85 9.83 26.03
N THR A 364 -0.88 10.18 27.32
CA THR A 364 0.33 10.20 28.16
C THR A 364 0.79 8.78 28.50
N SER A 365 -0.12 7.80 28.49
CA SER A 365 0.18 6.38 28.74
C SER A 365 0.26 5.55 27.46
N ALA A 366 0.24 6.20 26.29
CA ALA A 366 0.42 5.56 25.01
C ALA A 366 1.91 5.62 24.67
N ASP A 367 2.63 4.54 24.95
CA ASP A 367 4.07 4.41 24.68
C ASP A 367 4.38 4.27 23.17
#